data_AF-A0A9C9YTK1-F1
#
_entry.id   AF-A0A9C9YTK1-F1
#
_cell.length_a   1.000
_cell.length_b   1.000
_cell.length_c   1.000
_cell.angle_alpha   90.00
_cell.angle_beta   90.00
_cell.angle_gamma   90.00
#
_symmetry.space_group_name_H-M   'P 1'
#
loop_
_entity.id
_entity.type
_entity.pdbx_description
1 polymer ?
#
loop_
_entity_poly.entity_id
_entity_poly.type
_entity_poly.pdbx_seq_one_letter_code
_entity_poly.pdbx_strand_id
1 'polypeptide(L)' 'MVKLVEKLIRPEIRALSAYHVPPADGLIKLDAMENPYPMPEALRRDWLAALQGAALNRYP' A
#
# COMPACT_ATOMS: atom_id res chain seq x y z
N MET A 1 28.00 9.85 -3.25
CA MET A 1 26.88 9.01 -3.73
C MET A 1 25.59 9.80 -4.03
N VAL A 2 25.67 11.09 -4.40
CA VAL A 2 24.47 11.93 -4.65
C VAL A 2 24.01 11.89 -6.13
N LYS A 3 24.75 11.27 -7.06
CA LYS A 3 24.54 11.46 -8.51
C LYS A 3 23.37 10.70 -9.17
N LEU A 4 22.78 9.66 -8.56
CA LEU A 4 21.76 8.84 -9.23
C LEU A 4 20.33 9.27 -8.88
N VAL A 5 20.05 9.50 -7.61
CA VAL A 5 18.72 9.95 -7.14
C VAL A 5 18.33 11.27 -7.79
N GLU A 6 19.28 12.21 -7.91
CA GLU A 6 19.02 13.50 -8.55
C GLU A 6 18.73 13.42 -10.05
N LYS A 7 19.26 12.39 -10.72
CA LYS A 7 19.06 12.16 -12.16
C LYS A 7 17.78 11.40 -12.46
N LEU A 8 17.41 10.46 -11.60
CA LEU A 8 16.28 9.56 -11.84
C LEU A 8 14.97 10.11 -11.28
N ILE A 9 15.01 10.89 -10.19
CA ILE A 9 13.81 11.36 -9.52
C ILE A 9 13.53 12.82 -9.88
N ARG A 10 12.31 13.07 -10.35
CA ARG A 10 11.81 14.41 -10.73
C ARG A 10 12.00 15.43 -9.58
N PRO A 11 12.46 16.66 -9.86
CA PRO A 11 12.69 17.68 -8.84
C PRO A 11 11.50 17.93 -7.92
N GLU A 12 10.28 17.95 -8.46
CA GLU A 12 9.04 18.15 -7.71
C GLU A 12 8.77 17.02 -6.71
N ILE A 13 9.10 15.77 -7.02
CA ILE A 13 8.94 14.64 -6.10
C ILE A 13 10.00 14.70 -4.99
N ARG A 14 11.22 15.13 -5.33
CA ARG A 14 12.29 15.35 -4.33
C ARG A 14 12.00 16.51 -3.38
N ALA A 15 11.18 17.47 -3.81
CA ALA A 15 10.75 18.59 -2.99
C ALA A 15 9.59 18.23 -2.05
N LEU A 16 8.93 17.07 -2.24
CA LEU A 16 7.91 16.59 -1.32
C LEU A 16 8.55 16.18 0.01
N SER A 17 7.85 16.46 1.10
CA SER A 17 8.15 15.82 2.38
C SER A 17 7.66 14.39 2.36
N ALA A 18 8.38 13.49 3.04
CA ALA A 18 7.91 12.12 3.22
C ALA A 18 6.53 12.14 3.91
N TYR A 19 5.62 11.28 3.46
CA TYR A 19 4.32 11.12 4.09
C TYR A 19 4.52 10.68 5.55
N HIS A 20 4.07 11.50 6.49
CA HIS A 20 4.25 11.23 7.91
C HIS A 20 3.19 10.24 8.39
N VAL A 21 3.63 9.12 8.97
CA VAL A 21 2.75 8.13 9.58
C VAL A 21 2.90 8.23 11.11
N PRO A 22 1.97 8.90 11.81
CA PRO A 22 2.03 8.97 13.27
C PRO A 22 1.69 7.60 13.91
N PRO A 23 2.16 7.35 15.15
CA PRO A 23 1.64 6.23 15.95
C PRO A 23 0.12 6.34 16.08
N ALA A 24 -0.59 5.24 15.84
CA ALA A 24 -2.04 5.23 15.75
C ALA A 24 -2.75 4.55 16.94
N ASP A 25 -1.98 4.08 17.94
CA ASP A 25 -2.53 3.38 19.10
C ASP A 25 -3.51 4.29 19.85
N GLY A 26 -4.76 3.81 20.02
CA GLY A 26 -5.83 4.56 20.67
C GLY A 26 -6.46 5.68 19.82
N LEU A 27 -6.09 5.81 18.54
CA LEU A 27 -6.66 6.80 17.62
C LEU A 27 -7.63 6.17 16.61
N ILE A 28 -8.54 6.99 16.07
CA ILE A 28 -9.32 6.65 14.88
C ILE A 28 -8.52 7.14 13.67
N LYS A 29 -8.08 6.22 12.80
CA LYS A 29 -7.34 6.57 11.58
C LYS A 29 -8.31 7.03 10.49
N LEU A 30 -8.11 8.26 9.99
CA LEU A 30 -8.87 8.87 8.89
C LEU A 30 -7.95 9.58 7.89
N ASP A 31 -6.65 9.33 7.98
CA ASP A 31 -5.60 9.98 7.18
C ASP A 31 -5.28 9.22 5.88
N ALA A 32 -5.73 7.96 5.77
CA ALA A 32 -5.56 7.13 4.58
C ALA A 32 -6.83 7.12 3.71
N MET A 33 -6.64 6.99 2.40
CA MET A 33 -7.74 6.83 1.43
C MET A 33 -8.20 5.36 1.35
N GLU A 34 -8.54 4.77 2.50
CA GLU A 34 -8.95 3.37 2.64
C GLU A 34 -10.46 3.21 2.80
N ASN A 35 -10.97 2.02 2.47
CA ASN A 35 -12.35 1.66 2.78
C ASN A 35 -12.43 1.15 4.23
N PRO A 36 -13.21 1.78 5.13
CA PRO A 36 -13.29 1.35 6.53
C PRO A 36 -14.17 0.11 6.73
N TYR A 37 -14.93 -0.32 5.72
CA TYR A 37 -15.88 -1.42 5.84
C TYR A 37 -15.21 -2.78 5.66
N PRO A 38 -15.39 -3.73 6.59
CA PRO A 38 -14.84 -5.06 6.45
C PRO A 38 -15.50 -5.81 5.31
N MET A 39 -14.76 -6.75 4.71
CA MET A 39 -15.29 -7.62 3.67
C MET A 39 -16.36 -8.55 4.26
N PRO A 40 -17.55 -8.68 3.64
CA PRO A 40 -18.54 -9.67 4.05
C PRO A 40 -17.96 -11.08 4.03
N GLU A 41 -18.34 -11.91 4.99
CA GLU A 41 -17.74 -13.23 5.20
C GLU A 41 -17.85 -14.15 3.97
N ALA A 42 -18.98 -14.11 3.26
CA ALA A 42 -19.17 -14.87 2.03
C ALA A 42 -18.16 -14.46 0.95
N LEU A 43 -17.99 -13.15 0.74
CA LEU A 43 -17.03 -12.62 -0.24
C LEU A 43 -15.58 -12.95 0.14
N ARG A 44 -15.25 -12.90 1.44
CA ARG A 44 -13.92 -13.28 1.94
C ARG A 44 -13.60 -14.74 1.65
N ARG A 45 -14.56 -15.65 1.86
CA ARG A 45 -14.41 -17.07 1.55
C ARG A 45 -14.17 -17.31 0.07
N ASP A 46 -14.99 -16.70 -0.80
CA ASP A 46 -14.87 -16.87 -2.24
C ASP A 46 -13.54 -16.31 -2.77
N TRP A 47 -13.11 -15.16 -2.23
CA TRP A 47 -11.82 -14.55 -2.55
C TRP A 47 -10.64 -15.45 -2.15
N LEU A 48 -10.66 -16.03 -0.95
CA LEU A 48 -9.62 -16.95 -0.49
C LEU A 48 -9.57 -18.23 -1.34
N ALA A 49 -10.72 -18.77 -1.74
CA ALA A 49 -10.78 -19.93 -2.63
C ALA A 49 -10.15 -19.61 -4.00
N ALA A 50 -10.39 -18.42 -4.55
CA ALA A 50 -9.75 -17.98 -5.79
C ALA A 50 -8.24 -17.81 -5.64
N LEU A 51 -7.78 -17.26 -4.51
CA LEU A 51 -6.35 -17.08 -4.23
C LEU A 51 -5.58 -18.39 -4.11
N GLN A 52 -6.20 -19.47 -3.64
CA GLN A 52 -5.56 -20.79 -3.58
C GLN A 52 -5.11 -21.29 -4.97
N GLY A 53 -5.86 -20.96 -6.02
CA GLY A 53 -5.53 -21.31 -7.40
C GLY A 53 -4.60 -20.30 -8.10
N ALA A 54 -4.24 -19.20 -7.44
CA ALA A 54 -3.41 -18.17 -8.05
C ALA A 54 -1.97 -18.67 -8.21
N ALA A 55 -1.43 -18.59 -9.43
CA ALA A 55 -0.02 -18.83 -9.65
C ALA A 55 0.81 -17.77 -8.89
N LEU A 56 1.43 -18.18 -7.79
CA LEU A 56 2.26 -17.31 -6.94
C LEU A 56 3.57 -16.90 -7.61
N ASN A 57 4.10 -17.74 -8.50
CA ASN A 57 5.36 -17.53 -9.19
C ASN A 57 5.09 -17.48 -10.71
N ARG A 58 4.72 -16.31 -11.22
CA ARG A 58 4.56 -16.07 -12.67
C ARG A 58 5.83 -15.52 -13.29
N TYR A 59 6.95 -16.17 -13.01
CA TYR A 59 8.25 -15.66 -13.40
C TYR A 59 9.19 -16.79 -13.86
N PRO A 60 10.29 -16.46 -14.56
CA PRO A 60 11.15 -15.31 -14.32
C PRO A 60 10.65 -14.00 -14.89
#